data_AF-A0A1I2VQK7-F1
#
_entry.id   AF-A0A1I2VQK7-F1
#
_cell.length_a   1.000
_cell.length_b   1.000
_cell.length_c   1.000
_cell.angle_alpha   90.00
_cell.angle_beta   90.00
_cell.angle_gamma   90.00
#
_symmetry.space_group_name_H-M   'P 1'
#
loop_
_entity.id
_entity.type
_entity.pdbx_description
1 polymer ?
#
loop_
_entity_poly.entity_id
_entity_poly.type
_entity_poly.pdbx_seq_one_letter_code
_entity_poly.pdbx_strand_id
1 'polypeptide(L)'
;MLSLRTVLLSVLVGIVHAATLLAVATHFGYSVGPGRYTAVGAAWRYTGLVVVAAVPVALAVRHRIVAPLAALLLTTGYVLGMELTPPGPTFRDVAELEPSVEGPTGITVVENGLYVVRYMINASVWTVGFLLLGVVEYAVRTAWEALPPVRDPPRWLPIPASRRRAAAVATGCGLLHAGVMAWFASRLGVSVSGGGASALYLFGTAGMWLLAAVPVYLLVRRRIVGPALTLVFFVLSDVRSEFTAGVEDPHAFYFGAWFVFLAVILVVAGTEYGLRRVDIPGWLS
;
A
#
# COMPACT_ATOMS: atom_id res chain seq x y z
N MET A 1 13.36 20.74 -8.34
CA MET A 1 13.06 19.69 -9.34
C MET A 1 14.09 18.58 -9.16
N LEU A 2 13.77 17.32 -9.49
CA LEU A 2 14.76 16.24 -9.47
C LEU A 2 15.85 16.55 -10.50
N SER A 3 17.12 16.24 -10.20
CA SER A 3 18.16 16.31 -11.23
C SER A 3 17.89 15.25 -12.30
N LEU A 4 18.18 15.55 -13.57
CA LEU A 4 18.02 14.58 -14.67
C LEU A 4 18.72 13.25 -14.34
N ARG A 5 19.93 13.33 -13.75
CA ARG A 5 20.69 12.16 -13.30
C ARG A 5 19.91 11.33 -12.28
N THR A 6 19.26 11.95 -11.29
CA THR A 6 18.45 11.24 -10.30
C THR A 6 17.24 10.57 -10.94
N VAL A 7 16.56 11.25 -11.87
CA VAL A 7 15.43 10.68 -12.60
C VAL A 7 15.88 9.46 -13.41
N LEU A 8 16.91 9.62 -14.23
CA LEU A 8 17.45 8.53 -15.06
C LEU A 8 17.90 7.33 -14.23
N LEU A 9 18.63 7.57 -13.13
CA LEU A 9 19.04 6.50 -12.22
C LEU A 9 17.83 5.76 -11.62
N SER A 10 16.84 6.51 -11.13
CA SER A 10 15.67 5.91 -10.49
C SER A 10 14.84 5.09 -11.49
N VAL A 11 14.65 5.62 -12.70
CA VAL A 11 13.97 4.91 -13.80
C VAL A 11 14.75 3.67 -14.21
N LEU A 12 16.08 3.76 -14.34
CA LEU A 12 16.91 2.61 -14.69
C LEU A 12 16.78 1.49 -13.64
N VAL A 13 16.83 1.82 -12.35
CA VAL A 13 16.60 0.83 -11.29
C VAL A 13 15.19 0.25 -11.38
N GLY A 14 14.19 1.07 -11.68
CA GLY A 14 12.81 0.59 -11.92
C GLY A 14 12.70 -0.38 -13.10
N ILE A 15 13.41 -0.11 -14.20
CA ILE A 15 13.47 -1.00 -15.36
C ILE A 15 14.14 -2.32 -15.00
N VAL A 16 15.26 -2.30 -14.29
CA VAL A 16 15.97 -3.52 -13.84
C VAL A 16 15.08 -4.35 -12.92
N HIS A 17 14.39 -3.70 -11.98
CA HIS A 17 13.43 -4.35 -11.08
C HIS A 17 12.29 -5.02 -11.87
N ALA A 18 11.65 -4.29 -12.78
CA ALA A 18 10.56 -4.81 -13.61
C ALA A 18 11.03 -5.98 -14.49
N ALA A 19 12.19 -5.85 -15.14
CA ALA A 19 12.76 -6.88 -15.98
C ALA A 19 13.08 -8.15 -15.20
N THR A 20 13.59 -8.03 -13.96
CA THR A 20 13.89 -9.17 -13.08
C THR A 20 12.61 -9.94 -12.74
N LEU A 21 11.55 -9.25 -12.32
CA LEU A 21 10.27 -9.88 -12.00
C LEU A 21 9.64 -10.56 -13.23
N LEU A 22 9.72 -9.91 -14.40
CA LEU A 22 9.23 -10.48 -15.66
C LEU A 22 10.06 -11.71 -16.09
N ALA A 23 11.38 -11.67 -15.92
CA ALA A 23 12.25 -12.81 -16.23
C ALA A 23 11.92 -14.01 -15.33
N VAL A 24 11.73 -13.79 -14.04
CA VAL A 24 11.30 -14.84 -13.09
C VAL A 24 9.92 -15.38 -13.49
N ALA A 25 8.94 -14.51 -13.71
CA ALA A 25 7.60 -14.93 -14.08
C ALA A 25 7.57 -15.73 -15.40
N THR A 26 8.35 -15.31 -16.40
CA THR A 26 8.45 -16.03 -17.69
C THR A 26 9.21 -17.35 -17.56
N HIS A 27 10.25 -17.41 -16.71
CA HIS A 27 10.96 -18.65 -16.40
C HIS A 27 10.04 -19.72 -15.82
N PHE A 28 9.12 -19.31 -14.93
CA PHE A 28 8.09 -20.19 -14.36
C PHE A 28 6.86 -20.40 -15.27
N GLY A 29 6.91 -19.94 -16.52
CA GLY A 29 5.86 -20.16 -17.51
C GLY A 29 4.60 -19.31 -17.31
N TYR A 30 4.63 -18.27 -16.46
CA TYR A 30 3.48 -17.41 -16.25
C TYR A 30 3.15 -16.57 -17.47
N SER A 31 1.84 -16.44 -17.72
CA SER A 31 1.28 -15.73 -18.86
C SER A 31 1.31 -14.22 -18.66
N VAL A 32 2.51 -13.63 -18.58
CA VAL A 32 2.74 -12.20 -18.31
C VAL A 32 3.15 -11.39 -19.54
N GLY A 33 3.15 -12.00 -20.73
CA GLY A 33 3.52 -11.34 -21.98
C GLY A 33 2.54 -10.23 -22.41
N PRO A 34 2.99 -9.24 -23.20
CA PRO A 34 2.20 -8.05 -23.52
C PRO A 34 0.92 -8.37 -24.30
N GLY A 35 0.94 -9.42 -25.14
CA GLY A 35 -0.23 -9.88 -25.90
C GLY A 35 -1.37 -10.45 -25.05
N ARG A 36 -1.19 -10.54 -23.73
CA ARG A 36 -2.23 -10.96 -22.77
C ARG A 36 -3.07 -9.79 -22.24
N TYR A 37 -2.73 -8.57 -22.62
CA TYR A 37 -3.39 -7.37 -22.13
C TYR A 37 -3.83 -6.48 -23.29
N THR A 38 -4.84 -5.65 -23.04
CA THR A 38 -5.10 -4.48 -23.89
C THR A 38 -3.90 -3.54 -23.85
N ALA A 39 -3.74 -2.67 -24.84
CA ALA A 39 -2.66 -1.69 -24.86
C ALA A 39 -2.61 -0.84 -23.57
N VAL A 40 -3.78 -0.42 -23.07
CA VAL A 40 -3.92 0.32 -21.82
C VAL A 40 -3.52 -0.54 -20.61
N GLY A 41 -3.96 -1.80 -20.57
CA GLY A 41 -3.60 -2.73 -19.50
C GLY A 41 -2.11 -3.05 -19.45
N ALA A 42 -1.47 -3.22 -20.62
CA ALA A 42 -0.03 -3.40 -20.74
C ALA A 42 0.72 -2.17 -20.26
N ALA A 43 0.35 -0.97 -20.73
CA ALA A 43 0.97 0.28 -20.31
C ALA A 43 0.87 0.46 -18.79
N TRP A 44 -0.32 0.23 -18.21
CA TRP A 44 -0.53 0.32 -16.77
C TRP A 44 0.35 -0.66 -15.98
N ARG A 45 0.38 -1.94 -16.37
CA ARG A 45 1.16 -2.97 -15.66
C ARG A 45 2.66 -2.73 -15.74
N TYR A 46 3.20 -2.57 -16.95
CA TYR A 46 4.65 -2.45 -17.11
C TYR A 46 5.17 -1.12 -16.58
N THR A 47 4.43 -0.03 -16.78
CA THR A 47 4.82 1.26 -16.19
C THR A 47 4.69 1.21 -14.67
N GLY A 48 3.63 0.58 -14.14
CA GLY A 48 3.45 0.38 -12.70
C GLY A 48 4.63 -0.36 -12.06
N LEU A 49 5.15 -1.40 -12.71
CA LEU A 49 6.34 -2.13 -12.26
C LEU A 49 7.63 -1.27 -12.27
N VAL A 50 7.78 -0.37 -13.23
CA VAL A 50 8.92 0.55 -13.22
C VAL A 50 8.75 1.58 -12.10
N VAL A 51 7.55 2.14 -11.97
CA VAL A 51 7.23 3.22 -11.03
C VAL A 51 7.34 2.76 -9.57
N VAL A 52 6.87 1.55 -9.25
CA VAL A 52 6.88 1.00 -7.88
C VAL A 52 8.28 0.95 -7.29
N ALA A 53 9.31 0.75 -8.11
CA ALA A 53 10.71 0.78 -7.70
C ALA A 53 11.38 2.15 -7.90
N ALA A 54 11.07 2.86 -9.00
CA ALA A 54 11.68 4.15 -9.28
C ALA A 54 11.32 5.22 -8.22
N VAL A 55 10.09 5.20 -7.70
CA VAL A 55 9.63 6.18 -6.71
C VAL A 55 10.40 6.07 -5.38
N PRO A 56 10.49 4.89 -4.72
CA PRO A 56 11.32 4.71 -3.53
C PRO A 56 12.78 5.12 -3.73
N VAL A 57 13.38 4.76 -4.87
CA VAL A 57 14.77 5.11 -5.20
C VAL A 57 14.93 6.63 -5.31
N ALA A 58 14.02 7.31 -5.99
CA ALA A 58 14.05 8.76 -6.12
C ALA A 58 13.93 9.45 -4.75
N LEU A 59 13.06 8.94 -3.86
CA LEU A 59 12.91 9.44 -2.49
C LEU A 59 14.19 9.24 -1.67
N ALA A 60 14.81 8.06 -1.74
CA ALA A 60 16.04 7.76 -1.03
C ALA A 60 17.21 8.62 -1.51
N VAL A 61 17.41 8.73 -2.83
CA VAL A 61 18.55 9.47 -3.40
C VAL A 61 18.40 10.98 -3.17
N ARG A 62 17.19 11.54 -3.38
CA ARG A 62 16.97 12.98 -3.28
C ARG A 62 16.79 13.44 -1.84
N HIS A 63 15.94 12.75 -1.10
CA HIS A 63 15.48 13.21 0.20
C HIS A 63 16.11 12.46 1.39
N ARG A 64 16.90 11.40 1.11
CA ARG A 64 17.33 10.43 2.13
C ARG A 64 16.17 9.80 2.88
N ILE A 65 15.00 9.72 2.26
CA ILE A 65 13.82 9.03 2.81
C ILE A 65 13.98 7.55 2.42
N VAL A 66 14.33 6.71 3.38
CA VAL A 66 14.82 5.33 3.15
C VAL A 66 13.78 4.24 3.42
N ALA A 67 12.78 4.49 4.25
CA ALA A 67 11.75 3.51 4.62
C ALA A 67 11.01 2.96 3.39
N PRO A 68 10.62 3.76 2.38
CA PRO A 68 10.03 3.23 1.15
C PRO A 68 10.94 2.25 0.40
N LEU A 69 12.24 2.54 0.35
CA LEU A 69 13.22 1.69 -0.32
C LEU A 69 13.44 0.39 0.45
N ALA A 70 13.54 0.47 1.78
CA ALA A 70 13.63 -0.70 2.64
C ALA A 70 12.40 -1.61 2.48
N ALA A 71 11.19 -1.03 2.50
CA ALA A 71 9.95 -1.77 2.28
C ALA A 71 9.91 -2.42 0.89
N LEU A 72 10.30 -1.70 -0.17
CA LEU A 72 10.43 -2.26 -1.51
C LEU A 72 11.36 -3.48 -1.54
N LEU A 73 12.55 -3.37 -0.94
CA LEU A 73 13.54 -4.44 -0.92
C LEU A 73 13.03 -5.66 -0.16
N LEU A 74 12.42 -5.44 1.02
CA LEU A 74 11.85 -6.51 1.83
C LEU A 74 10.71 -7.23 1.10
N THR A 75 9.76 -6.48 0.53
CA THR A 75 8.62 -7.06 -0.20
C THR A 75 9.10 -7.80 -1.44
N THR A 76 10.00 -7.20 -2.23
CA THR A 76 10.52 -7.83 -3.46
C THR A 76 11.33 -9.08 -3.13
N GLY A 77 12.18 -9.01 -2.10
CA GLY A 77 12.97 -10.14 -1.62
C GLY A 77 12.09 -11.28 -1.10
N TYR A 78 11.04 -10.96 -0.35
CA TYR A 78 10.04 -11.93 0.08
C TYR A 78 9.35 -12.59 -1.12
N VAL A 79 8.85 -11.80 -2.07
CA VAL A 79 8.16 -12.30 -3.27
C VAL A 79 9.06 -13.24 -4.09
N LEU A 80 10.30 -12.82 -4.35
CA LEU A 80 11.26 -13.65 -5.07
C LEU A 80 11.65 -14.91 -4.29
N GLY A 81 11.84 -14.79 -2.97
CA GLY A 81 12.11 -15.93 -2.10
C GLY A 81 10.97 -16.95 -2.13
N MET A 82 9.74 -16.51 -1.97
CA MET A 82 8.55 -17.38 -2.03
C MET A 82 8.33 -17.98 -3.42
N GLU A 83 8.73 -17.30 -4.50
CA GLU A 83 8.62 -17.84 -5.85
C GLU A 83 9.72 -18.88 -6.15
N LEU A 84 10.95 -18.65 -5.66
CA LEU A 84 12.11 -19.53 -5.89
C LEU A 84 12.15 -20.72 -4.94
N THR A 85 11.62 -20.55 -3.73
CA THR A 85 11.49 -21.59 -2.71
C THR A 85 10.04 -21.61 -2.21
N PRO A 86 9.08 -22.05 -3.05
CA PRO A 86 7.68 -22.03 -2.66
C PRO A 86 7.45 -22.99 -1.49
N PRO A 87 6.59 -22.60 -0.53
CA PRO A 87 6.11 -23.53 0.48
C PRO A 87 5.40 -24.69 -0.23
N GLY A 88 5.33 -25.85 0.44
CA GLY A 88 4.62 -27.00 -0.11
C GLY A 88 3.19 -26.61 -0.54
N PRO A 89 2.67 -27.20 -1.63
CA PRO A 89 1.35 -26.87 -2.12
C PRO A 89 0.32 -27.19 -1.03
N THR A 90 -0.50 -26.20 -0.68
CA THR A 90 -1.67 -26.40 0.17
C THR A 90 -2.86 -26.58 -0.75
N PHE A 91 -3.40 -27.80 -0.76
CA PHE A 91 -4.60 -28.14 -1.49
C PHE A 91 -5.78 -28.02 -0.54
N ARG A 92 -6.79 -27.25 -0.91
CA ARG A 92 -8.08 -27.22 -0.23
C ARG A 92 -9.20 -27.50 -1.21
N ASP A 93 -10.19 -28.28 -0.77
CA ASP A 93 -11.42 -28.42 -1.54
C ASP A 93 -12.15 -27.07 -1.59
N VAL A 94 -12.78 -26.73 -2.72
CA VAL A 94 -13.62 -25.52 -2.83
C VAL A 94 -14.70 -25.48 -1.75
N ALA A 95 -15.22 -26.63 -1.29
CA ALA A 95 -16.16 -26.71 -0.18
C ALA A 95 -15.59 -26.23 1.16
N GLU A 96 -14.28 -26.38 1.38
CA GLU A 96 -13.59 -25.81 2.55
C GLU A 96 -13.43 -24.29 2.42
N LEU A 97 -13.54 -23.77 1.20
CA LEU A 97 -13.36 -22.37 0.87
C LEU A 97 -14.67 -21.59 0.71
N GLU A 98 -15.78 -22.26 0.40
CA GLU A 98 -17.06 -21.63 0.13
C GLU A 98 -18.12 -22.19 1.09
N PRO A 99 -18.45 -21.48 2.19
CA PRO A 99 -19.43 -21.95 3.17
C PRO A 99 -20.83 -22.21 2.60
N SER A 100 -21.08 -21.72 1.38
CA SER A 100 -22.32 -21.92 0.62
C SER A 100 -22.41 -23.27 -0.09
N VAL A 101 -21.32 -24.06 -0.10
CA VAL A 101 -21.24 -25.34 -0.78
C VAL A 101 -21.23 -26.47 0.23
N GLU A 102 -22.29 -27.30 0.23
CA GLU A 102 -22.38 -28.46 1.10
C GLU A 102 -21.62 -29.67 0.53
N GLY A 103 -20.62 -30.12 1.28
CA GLY A 103 -19.85 -31.35 1.00
C GLY A 103 -18.70 -31.17 0.00
N PRO A 104 -17.73 -32.10 -0.02
CA PRO A 104 -16.55 -31.99 -0.87
C PRO A 104 -16.93 -31.95 -2.35
N THR A 105 -16.44 -30.93 -3.04
CA THR A 105 -16.72 -30.71 -4.47
C THR A 105 -15.85 -31.58 -5.37
N GLY A 106 -14.69 -32.05 -4.87
CA GLY A 106 -13.66 -32.67 -5.67
C GLY A 106 -12.86 -31.68 -6.52
N ILE A 107 -13.09 -30.38 -6.36
CA ILE A 107 -12.32 -29.30 -7.00
C ILE A 107 -11.31 -28.80 -5.98
N THR A 108 -10.02 -29.05 -6.22
CA THR A 108 -8.94 -28.60 -5.33
C THR A 108 -8.33 -27.29 -5.81
N VAL A 109 -8.29 -26.30 -4.91
CA VAL A 109 -7.58 -25.03 -5.11
C VAL A 109 -6.18 -25.15 -4.48
N VAL A 110 -5.17 -24.67 -5.20
CA VAL A 110 -3.82 -24.51 -4.66
C VAL A 110 -3.72 -23.11 -4.05
N GLU A 111 -3.69 -23.01 -2.72
CA GLU A 111 -3.67 -21.73 -1.99
C GLU A 111 -2.32 -21.01 -2.11
N ASN A 112 -1.21 -21.76 -2.19
CA ASN A 112 0.13 -21.19 -2.20
C ASN A 112 0.70 -21.11 -3.62
N GLY A 113 1.04 -19.90 -4.08
CA GLY A 113 1.74 -19.68 -5.34
C GLY A 113 1.42 -18.34 -6.01
N LEU A 114 2.04 -18.08 -7.16
CA LEU A 114 1.87 -16.87 -7.96
C LEU A 114 2.30 -15.58 -7.24
N TYR A 115 3.27 -15.65 -6.33
CA TYR A 115 3.72 -14.50 -5.53
C TYR A 115 4.19 -13.36 -6.42
N VAL A 116 5.01 -13.66 -7.43
CA VAL A 116 5.52 -12.68 -8.39
C VAL A 116 4.38 -12.09 -9.21
N VAL A 117 3.41 -12.90 -9.62
CA VAL A 117 2.27 -12.45 -10.42
C VAL A 117 1.36 -11.55 -9.60
N ARG A 118 1.03 -11.93 -8.35
CA ARG A 118 0.21 -11.12 -7.44
C ARG A 118 0.88 -9.78 -7.15
N TYR A 119 2.18 -9.79 -6.83
CA TYR A 119 2.97 -8.57 -6.67
C TYR A 119 2.91 -7.67 -7.91
N MET A 120 3.12 -8.26 -9.10
CA MET A 120 3.15 -7.51 -10.35
C MET A 120 1.80 -6.89 -10.69
N ILE A 121 0.69 -7.61 -10.47
CA ILE A 121 -0.66 -7.09 -10.73
C ILE A 121 -0.93 -5.89 -9.82
N ASN A 122 -0.46 -5.95 -8.57
CA ASN A 122 -0.80 -4.98 -7.54
C ASN A 122 0.29 -3.91 -7.33
N ALA A 123 1.21 -3.73 -8.28
CA ALA A 123 2.31 -2.76 -8.21
C ALA A 123 1.87 -1.31 -7.92
N SER A 124 0.67 -0.91 -8.38
CA SER A 124 0.07 0.39 -8.06
C SER A 124 -0.27 0.54 -6.57
N VAL A 125 -0.79 -0.52 -5.94
CA VAL A 125 -1.12 -0.57 -4.50
C VAL A 125 0.16 -0.42 -3.68
N TRP A 126 1.20 -1.19 -4.04
CA TRP A 126 2.52 -1.08 -3.44
C TRP A 126 3.11 0.32 -3.55
N THR A 127 3.00 0.95 -4.71
CA THR A 127 3.49 2.31 -4.95
C THR A 127 2.86 3.32 -3.99
N VAL A 128 1.53 3.24 -3.79
CA VAL A 128 0.82 4.10 -2.83
C VAL A 128 1.28 3.83 -1.41
N GLY A 129 1.40 2.56 -1.01
CA GLY A 129 1.93 2.18 0.30
C GLY A 129 3.32 2.78 0.57
N PHE A 130 4.23 2.67 -0.40
CA PHE A 130 5.59 3.23 -0.30
C PHE A 130 5.60 4.76 -0.26
N LEU A 131 4.73 5.43 -1.03
CA LEU A 131 4.58 6.89 -0.96
C LEU A 131 4.08 7.34 0.42
N LEU A 132 3.07 6.68 0.97
CA LEU A 132 2.53 6.97 2.30
C LEU A 132 3.60 6.74 3.38
N LEU A 133 4.35 5.64 3.29
CA LEU A 133 5.47 5.37 4.18
C LEU A 133 6.54 6.48 4.12
N GLY A 134 6.81 7.02 2.92
CA GLY A 134 7.72 8.15 2.74
C GLY A 134 7.20 9.44 3.38
N VAL A 135 5.90 9.70 3.31
CA VAL A 135 5.25 10.83 4.00
C VAL A 135 5.36 10.67 5.51
N VAL A 136 5.13 9.46 6.03
CA VAL A 136 5.27 9.14 7.45
C VAL A 136 6.71 9.36 7.91
N GLU A 137 7.70 8.77 7.24
CA GLU A 137 9.11 8.96 7.58
C GLU A 137 9.49 10.44 7.58
N TYR A 138 9.08 11.18 6.54
CA TYR A 138 9.35 12.62 6.45
C TYR A 138 8.77 13.37 7.64
N ALA A 139 7.50 13.13 7.98
CA ALA A 139 6.84 13.79 9.09
C ALA A 139 7.47 13.43 10.44
N VAL A 140 7.78 12.15 10.65
CA VAL A 140 8.47 11.61 11.83
C VAL A 140 9.81 12.32 12.05
N ARG A 141 10.64 12.42 11.00
CA ARG A 141 11.96 13.07 11.05
C ARG A 141 11.88 14.60 11.16
N THR A 142 10.69 15.18 10.92
CA THR A 142 10.43 16.60 11.17
C THR A 142 9.88 16.84 12.58
N ALA A 143 9.37 15.80 13.24
CA ALA A 143 8.78 15.87 14.57
C ALA A 143 9.78 15.51 15.68
N TRP A 144 10.75 14.63 15.41
CA TRP A 144 11.76 14.19 16.37
C TRP A 144 13.16 14.65 15.95
N GLU A 145 13.76 15.53 16.75
CA GLU A 145 15.07 16.15 16.49
C GLU A 145 16.24 15.17 16.59
N ALA A 146 16.09 14.08 17.35
CA ALA A 146 17.08 13.01 17.47
C ALA A 146 17.32 12.25 16.15
N LEU A 147 16.39 12.32 15.19
CA LEU A 147 16.54 11.65 13.90
C LEU A 147 17.31 12.52 12.90
N PRO A 148 18.12 11.93 12.00
CA PRO A 148 18.81 12.70 10.97
C PRO A 148 17.83 13.53 10.15
N PRO A 149 18.14 14.80 9.81
CA PRO A 149 17.23 15.64 9.04
C PRO A 149 17.08 15.13 7.60
N VAL A 150 15.91 15.40 7.02
CA VAL A 150 15.60 15.07 5.62
C VAL A 150 16.36 16.03 4.70
N ARG A 151 17.00 15.48 3.66
CA ARG A 151 17.72 16.30 2.68
C ARG A 151 16.73 16.97 1.74
N ASP A 152 16.95 18.25 1.44
CA ASP A 152 16.15 19.02 0.48
C ASP A 152 14.63 18.84 0.67
N PRO A 153 14.07 19.21 1.83
CA PRO A 153 12.69 18.89 2.19
C PRO A 153 11.70 19.36 1.13
N PRO A 154 10.65 18.57 0.84
CA PRO A 154 9.68 18.90 -0.19
C PRO A 154 8.95 20.21 0.14
N ARG A 155 9.27 21.27 -0.62
CA ARG A 155 8.62 22.60 -0.47
C ARG A 155 7.09 22.57 -0.60
N TRP A 156 6.56 21.55 -1.28
CA TRP A 156 5.12 21.38 -1.44
C TRP A 156 4.43 20.85 -0.16
N LEU A 157 5.19 20.27 0.78
CA LEU A 157 4.73 19.64 2.02
C LEU A 157 5.43 20.23 3.27
N PRO A 158 5.08 21.46 3.69
CA PRO A 158 5.59 22.01 4.94
C PRO A 158 4.95 21.32 6.14
N ILE A 159 5.72 21.08 7.21
CA ILE A 159 5.23 20.46 8.46
C ILE A 159 5.68 21.32 9.66
N PRO A 160 4.74 21.99 10.37
CA PRO A 160 3.30 21.85 10.26
C PRO A 160 2.74 22.66 9.09
N ALA A 161 1.77 22.08 8.38
CA ALA A 161 1.06 22.77 7.32
C ALA A 161 -0.02 23.73 7.88
N SER A 162 -0.37 24.77 7.10
CA SER A 162 -1.59 25.55 7.35
C SER A 162 -2.84 24.68 7.18
N ARG A 163 -3.98 25.07 7.77
CA ARG A 163 -5.23 24.26 7.69
C ARG A 163 -5.64 23.94 6.25
N ARG A 164 -5.63 24.95 5.37
CA ARG A 164 -5.99 24.80 3.95
C ARG A 164 -5.03 23.84 3.22
N ARG A 165 -3.73 23.96 3.49
CA ARG A 165 -2.72 23.12 2.85
C ARG A 165 -2.72 21.70 3.38
N ALA A 166 -2.90 21.52 4.69
CA ALA A 166 -3.10 20.22 5.30
C ALA A 166 -4.32 19.51 4.73
N ALA A 167 -5.44 20.21 4.60
CA ALA A 167 -6.65 19.68 3.97
C ALA A 167 -6.38 19.28 2.51
N ALA A 168 -5.73 20.13 1.71
CA ALA A 168 -5.42 19.80 0.32
C ALA A 168 -4.51 18.57 0.20
N VAL A 169 -3.46 18.46 1.02
CA VAL A 169 -2.57 17.29 1.04
C VAL A 169 -3.34 16.04 1.47
N ALA A 170 -4.07 16.11 2.57
CA ALA A 170 -4.85 15.01 3.11
C ALA A 170 -5.90 14.51 2.12
N THR A 171 -6.66 15.42 1.50
CA THR A 171 -7.63 15.07 0.46
C THR A 171 -6.94 14.43 -0.74
N GLY A 172 -5.80 14.97 -1.20
CA GLY A 172 -5.05 14.37 -2.31
C GLY A 172 -4.55 12.95 -2.00
N CYS A 173 -3.94 12.74 -0.84
CA CYS A 173 -3.51 11.40 -0.39
C CYS A 173 -4.69 10.46 -0.20
N GLY A 174 -5.79 10.96 0.38
CA GLY A 174 -7.03 10.20 0.55
C GLY A 174 -7.61 9.75 -0.78
N LEU A 175 -7.69 10.64 -1.77
CA LEU A 175 -8.29 10.32 -3.08
C LEU A 175 -7.42 9.32 -3.84
N LEU A 176 -6.11 9.44 -3.74
CA LEU A 176 -5.17 8.47 -4.31
C LEU A 176 -5.37 7.08 -3.67
N HIS A 177 -5.42 7.02 -2.34
CA HIS A 177 -5.68 5.77 -1.61
C HIS A 177 -7.05 5.18 -1.98
N ALA A 178 -8.11 5.99 -1.98
CA ALA A 178 -9.45 5.57 -2.35
C ALA A 178 -9.53 5.01 -3.77
N GLY A 179 -8.95 5.71 -4.76
CA GLY A 179 -8.97 5.25 -6.14
C GLY A 179 -8.25 3.93 -6.34
N VAL A 180 -7.09 3.76 -5.69
CA VAL A 180 -6.30 2.53 -5.79
C VAL A 180 -6.98 1.37 -5.05
N MET A 181 -7.53 1.59 -3.86
CA MET A 181 -8.25 0.55 -3.11
C MET A 181 -9.59 0.20 -3.77
N ALA A 182 -10.31 1.16 -4.35
CA ALA A 182 -11.53 0.87 -5.11
C ALA A 182 -11.25 0.07 -6.38
N TRP A 183 -10.20 0.42 -7.12
CA TRP A 183 -9.72 -0.39 -8.25
C TRP A 183 -9.37 -1.80 -7.79
N PHE A 184 -8.66 -1.92 -6.67
CA PHE A 184 -8.26 -3.21 -6.12
C PHE A 184 -9.49 -4.06 -5.72
N ALA A 185 -10.44 -3.51 -4.97
CA ALA A 185 -11.71 -4.14 -4.65
C ALA A 185 -12.49 -4.58 -5.91
N SER A 186 -12.55 -3.72 -6.94
CA SER A 186 -13.24 -4.06 -8.19
C SER A 186 -12.61 -5.24 -8.92
N ARG A 187 -11.26 -5.32 -8.90
CA ARG A 187 -10.49 -6.41 -9.50
C ARG A 187 -10.69 -7.72 -8.76
N LEU A 188 -10.83 -7.66 -7.43
CA LEU A 188 -11.13 -8.81 -6.60
C LEU A 188 -12.59 -9.25 -6.71
N GLY A 189 -13.45 -8.49 -7.40
CA GLY A 189 -14.86 -8.83 -7.56
C GLY A 189 -15.65 -8.70 -6.26
N VAL A 190 -15.17 -7.88 -5.30
CA VAL A 190 -15.82 -7.65 -4.02
C VAL A 190 -17.25 -7.18 -4.28
N SER A 191 -18.23 -8.04 -4.07
CA SER A 191 -19.63 -7.77 -4.35
C SER A 191 -20.50 -8.38 -3.25
N VAL A 192 -21.62 -7.74 -2.95
CA VAL A 192 -22.64 -8.33 -2.08
C VAL A 192 -23.62 -9.08 -2.97
N SER A 193 -23.91 -10.34 -2.65
CA SER A 193 -25.06 -11.06 -3.21
C SER A 193 -26.34 -10.26 -2.91
N GLY A 194 -27.03 -9.75 -3.94
CA GLY A 194 -28.29 -9.01 -3.76
C GLY A 194 -28.42 -7.65 -4.47
N GLY A 195 -27.57 -7.33 -5.46
CA GLY A 195 -27.80 -6.20 -6.38
C GLY A 195 -27.36 -4.81 -5.89
N GLY A 196 -26.80 -4.70 -4.68
CA GLY A 196 -26.31 -3.44 -4.09
C GLY A 196 -24.85 -3.06 -4.39
N ALA A 197 -24.19 -3.72 -5.35
CA ALA A 197 -22.74 -3.61 -5.57
C ALA A 197 -22.25 -2.16 -5.71
N SER A 198 -22.96 -1.32 -6.49
CA SER A 198 -22.58 0.08 -6.69
C SER A 198 -22.62 0.91 -5.39
N ALA A 199 -23.59 0.65 -4.50
CA ALA A 199 -23.69 1.34 -3.22
C ALA A 199 -22.56 0.93 -2.28
N LEU A 200 -22.18 -0.36 -2.25
CA LEU A 200 -21.02 -0.84 -1.52
C LEU A 200 -19.73 -0.18 -2.02
N TYR A 201 -19.52 -0.11 -3.35
CA TYR A 201 -18.34 0.54 -3.90
C TYR A 201 -18.26 2.02 -3.56
N LEU A 202 -19.37 2.76 -3.64
CA LEU A 202 -19.40 4.16 -3.23
C LEU A 202 -19.11 4.34 -1.74
N PHE A 203 -19.74 3.52 -0.89
CA PHE A 203 -19.55 3.54 0.56
C PHE A 203 -18.11 3.22 0.95
N GLY A 204 -17.55 2.12 0.44
CA GLY A 204 -16.19 1.71 0.71
C GLY A 204 -15.16 2.69 0.13
N THR A 205 -15.40 3.26 -1.06
CA THR A 205 -14.52 4.30 -1.63
C THR A 205 -14.48 5.55 -0.76
N ALA A 206 -15.62 6.00 -0.25
CA ALA A 206 -15.68 7.11 0.69
C ALA A 206 -14.93 6.78 2.00
N GLY A 207 -15.08 5.54 2.48
CA GLY A 207 -14.32 5.03 3.62
C GLY A 207 -12.82 5.04 3.43
N MET A 208 -12.35 4.53 2.29
CA MET A 208 -10.93 4.51 1.91
C MET A 208 -10.36 5.91 1.78
N TRP A 209 -11.16 6.88 1.31
CA TRP A 209 -10.76 8.28 1.30
C TRP A 209 -10.52 8.80 2.71
N LEU A 210 -11.46 8.57 3.64
CA LEU A 210 -11.37 9.02 5.02
C LEU A 210 -10.22 8.34 5.78
N LEU A 211 -10.04 7.02 5.59
CA LEU A 211 -9.00 6.23 6.24
C LEU A 211 -7.60 6.76 5.98
N ALA A 212 -7.35 7.30 4.78
CA ALA A 212 -6.07 7.94 4.47
C ALA A 212 -6.05 9.44 4.75
N ALA A 213 -7.13 10.18 4.45
CA ALA A 213 -7.17 11.62 4.63
C ALA A 213 -7.05 12.02 6.11
N VAL A 214 -7.72 11.32 7.03
CA VAL A 214 -7.73 11.68 8.45
C VAL A 214 -6.32 11.55 9.08
N PRO A 215 -5.64 10.39 9.02
CA PRO A 215 -4.27 10.26 9.52
C PRO A 215 -3.30 11.26 8.89
N VAL A 216 -3.35 11.44 7.56
CA VAL A 216 -2.46 12.36 6.85
C VAL A 216 -2.70 13.79 7.31
N TYR A 217 -3.96 14.21 7.47
CA TYR A 217 -4.28 15.54 7.98
C TYR A 217 -3.68 15.75 9.37
N LEU A 218 -3.87 14.80 10.29
CA LEU A 218 -3.35 14.87 11.65
C LEU A 218 -1.81 14.89 11.66
N LEU A 219 -1.19 14.07 10.83
CA LEU A 219 0.26 14.01 10.67
C LEU A 219 0.83 15.35 10.21
N VAL A 220 0.35 15.90 9.09
CA VAL A 220 0.95 17.11 8.50
C VAL A 220 0.55 18.39 9.24
N ARG A 221 -0.65 18.42 9.87
CA ARG A 221 -1.15 19.60 10.57
C ARG A 221 -0.72 19.65 12.03
N ARG A 222 -0.77 18.51 12.70
CA ARG A 222 -0.62 18.40 14.17
C ARG A 222 0.63 17.61 14.57
N ARG A 223 1.38 17.06 13.61
CA ARG A 223 2.56 16.21 13.87
C ARG A 223 2.23 14.97 14.71
N ILE A 224 0.96 14.52 14.68
CA ILE A 224 0.48 13.33 15.39
C ILE A 224 0.80 12.13 14.48
N VAL A 225 1.66 11.23 14.94
CA VAL A 225 2.31 10.20 14.10
C VAL A 225 1.57 8.87 14.14
N GLY A 226 1.11 8.47 15.32
CA GLY A 226 0.45 7.19 15.61
C GLY A 226 -0.64 6.82 14.60
N PRO A 227 -1.62 7.70 14.30
CA PRO A 227 -2.68 7.42 13.33
C PRO A 227 -2.14 7.00 11.95
N ALA A 228 -1.05 7.63 11.49
CA ALA A 228 -0.47 7.34 10.20
C ALA A 228 0.33 6.03 10.21
N LEU A 229 1.00 5.70 11.32
CA LEU A 229 1.63 4.39 11.53
C LEU A 229 0.59 3.28 11.58
N THR A 230 -0.53 3.49 12.27
CA THR A 230 -1.66 2.54 12.32
C THR A 230 -2.22 2.29 10.92
N LEU A 231 -2.41 3.34 10.11
CA LEU A 231 -2.83 3.19 8.72
C LEU A 231 -1.81 2.38 7.90
N VAL A 232 -0.52 2.67 8.02
CA VAL A 232 0.54 1.90 7.35
C VAL A 232 0.45 0.42 7.75
N PHE A 233 0.26 0.12 9.03
CA PHE A 233 0.09 -1.26 9.50
C PHE A 233 -1.14 -1.95 8.88
N PHE A 234 -2.29 -1.27 8.81
CA PHE A 234 -3.49 -1.82 8.16
C PHE A 234 -3.28 -2.09 6.68
N VAL A 235 -2.71 -1.13 5.94
CA VAL A 235 -2.41 -1.31 4.52
C VAL A 235 -1.41 -2.45 4.31
N LEU A 236 -0.34 -2.54 5.10
CA LEU A 236 0.62 -3.65 4.98
C LEU A 236 -0.01 -5.00 5.32
N SER A 237 -0.96 -5.05 6.26
CA SER A 237 -1.69 -6.27 6.61
C SER A 237 -2.64 -6.69 5.48
N ASP A 238 -3.38 -5.74 4.92
CA ASP A 238 -4.28 -5.93 3.77
C ASP A 238 -3.52 -6.47 2.55
N VAL A 239 -2.38 -5.86 2.23
CA VAL A 239 -1.56 -6.33 1.10
C VAL A 239 -0.84 -7.64 1.42
N ARG A 240 -0.45 -7.90 2.68
CA ARG A 240 0.11 -9.20 3.08
C ARG A 240 -0.89 -10.33 2.85
N SER A 241 -2.16 -10.11 3.15
CA SER A 241 -3.17 -11.14 2.95
C SER A 241 -3.39 -11.52 1.49
N GLU A 242 -2.98 -10.69 0.54
CA GLU A 242 -2.96 -11.09 -0.87
C GLU A 242 -2.05 -12.30 -1.13
N PHE A 243 -1.03 -12.52 -0.30
CA PHE A 243 -0.09 -13.64 -0.43
C PHE A 243 -0.47 -14.87 0.37
N THR A 244 -1.47 -14.78 1.23
CA THR A 244 -2.01 -15.89 2.01
C THR A 244 -3.42 -16.14 1.51
N ALA A 245 -3.57 -16.96 0.47
CA ALA A 245 -4.89 -17.27 -0.06
C ALA A 245 -5.74 -17.89 1.05
N GLY A 246 -6.83 -17.20 1.40
CA GLY A 246 -7.83 -17.64 2.35
C GLY A 246 -9.16 -16.99 1.98
N VAL A 247 -10.26 -17.61 2.37
CA VAL A 247 -11.65 -17.19 2.09
C VAL A 247 -11.98 -15.84 2.69
N GLU A 248 -11.35 -15.55 3.84
CA GLU A 248 -11.43 -14.28 4.52
C GLU A 248 -10.60 -13.28 3.72
N ASP A 249 -11.20 -12.64 2.70
CA ASP A 249 -10.55 -11.55 1.98
C ASP A 249 -10.45 -10.33 2.91
N PRO A 250 -9.27 -10.03 3.48
CA PRO A 250 -9.16 -8.95 4.45
C PRO A 250 -9.34 -7.60 3.76
N HIS A 251 -9.22 -7.56 2.43
CA HIS A 251 -9.58 -6.40 1.64
C HIS A 251 -11.07 -6.15 1.64
N ALA A 252 -11.90 -7.18 1.53
CA ALA A 252 -13.35 -7.04 1.65
C ALA A 252 -13.75 -6.52 3.04
N PHE A 253 -13.09 -6.98 4.11
CA PHE A 253 -13.31 -6.45 5.46
C PHE A 253 -12.79 -5.02 5.62
N TYR A 254 -11.59 -4.72 5.12
CA TYR A 254 -11.01 -3.37 5.12
C TYR A 254 -11.90 -2.38 4.36
N PHE A 255 -12.43 -2.78 3.21
CA PHE A 255 -13.29 -2.00 2.33
C PHE A 255 -14.74 -1.89 2.82
N GLY A 256 -15.33 -2.98 3.33
CA GLY A 256 -16.71 -3.02 3.79
C GLY A 256 -16.91 -2.52 5.22
N ALA A 257 -15.93 -2.73 6.11
CA ALA A 257 -15.97 -2.35 7.52
C ALA A 257 -14.95 -1.24 7.87
N TRP A 258 -14.61 -0.38 6.90
CA TRP A 258 -13.63 0.70 7.04
C TRP A 258 -13.83 1.59 8.29
N PHE A 259 -15.06 1.74 8.76
CA PHE A 259 -15.39 2.53 9.95
C PHE A 259 -14.78 1.96 11.23
N VAL A 260 -14.57 0.64 11.31
CA VAL A 260 -13.87 -0.02 12.43
C VAL A 260 -12.40 0.42 12.46
N PHE A 261 -11.74 0.37 11.30
CA PHE A 261 -10.34 0.81 11.16
C PHE A 261 -10.20 2.31 11.44
N LEU A 262 -11.17 3.12 10.99
CA LEU A 262 -11.18 4.55 11.28
C LEU A 262 -11.37 4.83 12.77
N ALA A 263 -12.23 4.07 13.46
CA ALA A 263 -12.41 4.20 14.90
C ALA A 263 -11.09 3.92 15.66
N VAL A 264 -10.36 2.86 15.30
CA VAL A 264 -9.04 2.56 15.88
C VAL A 264 -8.06 3.71 15.63
N ILE A 265 -8.00 4.22 14.40
CA ILE A 265 -7.17 5.39 14.03
C ILE A 265 -7.50 6.62 14.90
N LEU A 266 -8.78 6.89 15.12
CA LEU A 266 -9.23 8.04 15.92
C LEU A 266 -8.94 7.87 17.41
N VAL A 267 -9.03 6.64 17.94
CA VAL A 267 -8.61 6.33 19.32
C VAL A 267 -7.13 6.60 19.48
N VAL A 268 -6.27 6.07 18.59
CA VAL A 268 -4.82 6.32 18.60
C VAL A 268 -4.52 7.81 18.51
N ALA A 269 -5.23 8.55 17.65
CA ALA A 269 -5.10 9.99 17.54
C ALA A 269 -5.44 10.71 18.86
N GLY A 270 -6.54 10.33 19.50
CA GLY A 270 -6.99 10.89 20.77
C GLY A 270 -5.99 10.63 21.89
N THR A 271 -5.47 9.39 21.99
CA THR A 271 -4.45 9.01 22.97
C THR A 271 -3.17 9.81 22.77
N GLU A 272 -2.60 9.83 21.57
CA GLU A 272 -1.35 10.56 21.31
C GLU A 272 -1.53 12.07 21.54
N TYR A 273 -2.66 12.63 21.11
CA TYR A 273 -2.96 14.03 21.34
C TYR A 273 -3.12 14.37 22.83
N GLY A 274 -3.77 13.48 23.59
CA GLY A 274 -3.92 13.61 25.04
C GLY A 274 -2.58 13.54 25.76
N LEU A 275 -1.76 12.53 25.47
CA LEU A 275 -0.42 12.36 26.06
C LEU A 275 0.45 13.59 25.84
N ARG A 276 0.49 14.13 24.61
CA ARG A 276 1.24 15.35 24.28
C ARG A 276 0.75 16.60 25.01
N ARG A 277 -0.46 16.59 25.56
CA ARG A 277 -1.00 17.69 26.37
C ARG A 277 -0.79 17.48 27.87
N VAL A 278 -0.61 16.25 28.30
CA VAL A 278 -0.34 15.88 29.70
C VAL A 278 1.16 15.88 29.99
N ASP A 279 2.02 15.90 28.95
CA ASP A 279 3.47 15.92 29.10
C ASP A 279 3.98 17.05 30.01
N ILE A 280 4.35 16.57 31.19
CA ILE A 280 5.26 17.08 32.21
C ILE A 280 6.64 17.31 31.54
N PRO A 281 7.37 18.39 31.87
CA PRO A 281 8.65 18.71 31.23
C PRO A 281 9.66 17.56 31.36
N GLY A 282 10.09 16.97 30.22
CA GLY A 282 11.28 16.11 30.19
C GLY A 282 11.35 14.96 29.16
N TRP A 283 10.29 14.62 28.43
CA TRP A 283 10.33 13.44 27.54
C TRP A 283 10.37 13.72 26.02
N LEU A 284 10.33 14.99 25.63
CA LEU A 284 10.47 15.42 24.23
C LEU A 284 11.26 16.74 24.14
N SER A 285 12.46 16.77 24.71
CA SER A 285 13.51 17.72 24.33
C SER A 285 14.36 17.12 23.21
#